data_AF-A0A1S3ZYL1-F1
#
_entry.id   AF-A0A1S3ZYL1-F1
#
_cell.length_a   1.000
_cell.length_b   1.000
_cell.length_c   1.000
_cell.angle_alpha   90.00
_cell.angle_beta   90.00
_cell.angle_gamma   90.00
#
_symmetry.space_group_name_H-M   'P 1'
#
loop_
_entity.id
_entity.type
_entity.pdbx_description
1 polymer ?
#
loop_
_entity_poly.entity_id
_entity_poly.type
_entity_poly.pdbx_seq_one_letter_code
_entity_poly.pdbx_strand_id
1 'polypeptide(L)' 'MRQFDPWPVFFRREWSRNWPFLVGFAVTGAIITKLSLGFTEEDRKNSKFAMRHKK' A
#
# COMPACT_ATOMS: atom_id res chain seq x y z
N MET A 1 7.59 20.40 -38.97
CA MET A 1 6.58 19.41 -38.56
C MET A 1 6.62 19.29 -37.05
N ARG A 2 5.49 19.44 -36.35
CA ARG A 2 5.44 19.28 -34.88
C ARG A 2 5.59 17.78 -34.61
N GLN A 3 6.71 17.36 -34.04
CA GLN A 3 6.91 15.96 -33.68
C GLN A 3 5.82 15.54 -32.70
N PHE A 4 5.17 14.42 -32.99
CA PHE A 4 4.20 13.83 -32.08
C PHE A 4 4.94 13.34 -30.84
N ASP A 5 4.53 13.80 -29.67
CA ASP A 5 5.00 13.29 -28.40
C ASP A 5 4.01 12.22 -27.88
N PRO A 6 4.40 10.94 -27.84
CA PRO A 6 3.51 9.86 -27.39
C PRO A 6 3.33 9.84 -25.87
N TRP A 7 4.22 10.46 -25.10
CA TRP A 7 4.25 10.33 -23.64
C TRP A 7 2.98 10.81 -22.94
N PRO A 8 2.42 12.00 -23.28
CA PRO A 8 1.19 12.46 -22.66
C PRO A 8 0.01 11.53 -22.92
N VAL A 9 -0.05 10.93 -24.10
CA VAL A 9 -1.13 9.99 -24.48
C VAL A 9 -0.99 8.68 -23.71
N PHE A 10 0.23 8.16 -23.60
CA PHE A 10 0.51 6.96 -22.82
C PHE A 10 0.18 7.14 -21.34
N PHE A 11 0.68 8.22 -20.72
CA PHE A 11 0.41 8.50 -19.31
C PHE A 11 -1.07 8.72 -19.04
N ARG A 12 -1.79 9.46 -19.90
CA ARG A 12 -3.23 9.66 -19.72
C ARG A 12 -4.00 8.35 -19.79
N ARG A 13 -3.63 7.45 -20.71
CA ARG A 13 -4.27 6.14 -20.87
C ARG A 13 -3.95 5.21 -19.70
N GLU A 14 -2.69 5.13 -19.30
CA GLU A 14 -2.26 4.22 -18.25
C GLU A 14 -2.69 4.70 -16.87
N TRP A 15 -2.65 6.01 -16.63
CA TRP A 15 -3.21 6.61 -15.43
C TRP A 15 -4.70 6.35 -15.33
N SER A 16 -5.48 6.53 -16.41
CA SER A 16 -6.92 6.24 -16.42
C SER A 16 -7.27 4.80 -16.06
N ARG A 17 -6.41 3.82 -16.36
CA ARG A 17 -6.65 2.40 -16.05
C ARG A 17 -6.11 1.99 -14.67
N ASN A 18 -4.94 2.50 -14.28
CA ASN A 18 -4.21 1.99 -13.12
C ASN A 18 -4.35 2.88 -11.86
N TRP A 19 -4.90 4.10 -11.97
CA TRP A 19 -5.09 4.96 -10.80
C TRP A 19 -5.88 4.30 -9.66
N PRO A 20 -6.92 3.44 -9.89
CA PRO A 20 -7.63 2.80 -8.79
C PRO A 20 -6.74 1.81 -8.04
N PHE A 21 -5.79 1.17 -8.73
CA PHE A 21 -4.82 0.27 -8.11
C PHE A 21 -3.86 1.03 -7.19
N LEU A 22 -3.35 2.18 -7.63
CA LEU A 22 -2.48 3.03 -6.81
C LEU A 22 -3.20 3.56 -5.56
N VAL A 23 -4.46 3.98 -5.74
CA VAL A 23 -5.30 4.41 -4.61
C VAL A 23 -5.55 3.25 -3.65
N GLY A 24 -5.93 2.08 -4.17
CA GLY A 24 -6.14 0.87 -3.35
C GLY A 24 -4.89 0.49 -2.58
N PHE A 25 -3.73 0.47 -3.24
CA PHE A 25 -2.44 0.17 -2.62
C PHE A 25 -2.11 1.17 -1.48
N ALA A 26 -2.29 2.47 -1.72
CA ALA A 26 -2.06 3.49 -0.70
C ALA A 26 -3.00 3.35 0.50
N VAL A 27 -4.30 3.09 0.25
CA VAL A 27 -5.30 2.90 1.30
C VAL A 27 -4.98 1.65 2.13
N THR A 28 -4.70 0.52 1.49
CA THR A 28 -4.32 -0.71 2.18
C THR A 28 -3.05 -0.53 3.00
N GLY A 29 -2.04 0.15 2.44
CA GLY A 29 -0.83 0.51 3.17
C GLY A 29 -1.13 1.33 4.42
N ALA A 30 -1.93 2.38 4.31
CA ALA A 30 -2.32 3.22 5.45
C ALA A 30 -3.06 2.43 6.54
N ILE A 31 -3.97 1.52 6.16
CA ILE A 31 -4.70 0.67 7.10
C ILE A 31 -3.72 -0.26 7.85
N ILE A 32 -2.86 -0.97 7.12
CA ILE A 32 -1.88 -1.90 7.72
C ILE A 32 -0.93 -1.14 8.64
N THR A 33 -0.45 0.05 8.23
CA THR A 33 0.41 0.88 9.06
C THR A 33 -0.30 1.30 10.34
N LYS A 34 -1.55 1.76 10.26
CA LYS A 34 -2.31 2.14 11.46
C LYS A 34 -2.55 0.96 12.40
N LEU A 35 -2.91 -0.21 11.87
CA LEU A 35 -3.06 -1.42 12.67
C LEU A 35 -1.74 -1.81 13.34
N SER A 36 -0.64 -1.75 12.59
CA SER A 36 0.69 -2.11 13.09
C SER A 36 1.17 -1.17 14.19
N LEU A 37 0.92 0.14 14.05
CA LEU A 37 1.22 1.15 15.08
C LEU A 37 0.31 1.03 16.31
N GLY A 38 -0.88 0.44 16.16
CA GLY A 38 -1.82 0.21 17.25
C GLY A 38 -1.49 -1.02 18.10
N PHE A 39 -0.57 -1.89 17.69
CA PHE A 39 -0.18 -3.05 18.47
C PHE A 39 0.65 -2.64 19.69
N THR A 40 0.22 -3.11 20.85
CA THR A 40 0.87 -2.85 22.13
C THR A 40 1.62 -4.08 22.64
N GLU A 41 2.42 -3.88 23.69
CA GLU A 41 3.14 -4.96 24.35
C GLU A 41 2.18 -5.97 25.02
N GLU A 42 0.96 -5.55 25.36
CA GLU A 42 -0.11 -6.40 25.90
C GLU A 42 -0.67 -7.34 24.83
N ASP A 43 -0.91 -6.84 23.62
CA ASP A 43 -1.33 -7.65 22.46
C ASP A 43 -0.28 -8.70 22.12
N ARG A 44 1.01 -8.33 22.23
CA ARG A 44 2.13 -9.24 22.03
C ARG A 44 2.13 -10.39 23.05
N LYS A 45 1.88 -10.09 24.33
CA LYS A 45 1.80 -11.10 25.40
C LYS A 45 0.61 -12.05 25.23
N ASN A 46 -0.52 -11.53 24.73
CA ASN A 46 -1.73 -12.30 24.48
C ASN A 46 -1.67 -13.13 23.18
N SER A 47 -0.73 -12.83 22.29
CA SER A 47 -0.53 -13.56 21.03
C SER A 47 0.24 -14.87 21.25
N LYS A 48 -0.45 -16.01 21.11
CA LYS A 48 0.17 -17.35 21.13
C LYS A 48 1.31 -17.49 20.13
N PHE A 49 1.18 -16.87 18.95
CA PHE A 49 2.22 -16.88 17.92
C PHE A 49 3.44 -16.07 18.36
N ALA A 50 3.25 -14.82 18.78
CA ALA A 50 4.36 -13.95 19.19
C ALA A 50 5.14 -14.53 20.38
N MET A 51 4.43 -15.17 21.32
CA MET A 51 5.05 -15.85 22.46
C MET A 51 5.84 -17.10 22.05
N ARG A 52 5.32 -17.91 21.11
CA ARG A 52 6.01 -19.13 20.62
C ARG A 52 7.28 -18.82 19.82
N HIS A 53 7.34 -17.65 19.18
CA HIS A 53 8.47 -17.21 18.38
C HIS A 53 9.34 -16.14 19.05
N LYS A 54 9.13 -15.90 20.35
CA LYS A 54 10.01 -15.06 21.18
C LYS A 54 11.30 -15.85 21.43
N LYS A 55 12.34 -15.60 20.63
CA LYS A 55 13.71 -16.09 20.90
C LYS A 55 14.33 -15.33 22.06
#